data_AF-A0AA97PAQ0-F1
#
_entry.id   AF-A0AA97PAQ0-F1
#
_cell.length_a   1.000
_cell.length_b   1.000
_cell.length_c   1.000
_cell.angle_alpha   90.00
_cell.angle_beta   90.00
_cell.angle_gamma   90.00
#
_symmetry.space_group_name_H-M   'P 1'
#
loop_
_entity.id
_entity.type
_entity.pdbx_description
1 polymer ?
#
loop_
_entity_poly.entity_id
_entity_poly.type
_entity_poly.pdbx_seq_one_letter_code
_entity_poly.pdbx_strand_id
1 'polypeptide(L)'
;HRLPGGKALFYGEDTNLPFAVRGPGVPKNITSTIPGVHVDLAPTFLDIAGLPQADWPPFLDGQSILAQWKNPTGDTGPGAGDGNSKETLAVEFWGSNTVEAPNGGELGAPFTNNTFKTVRILGDRQSWLYSVWCTGKAELYDTVADPYELVNLVGRPEHAALEQRLNALLLVTKSCAEGTCRDPWSVFNAAQPYNVTTDPTAPAEADKISNLAQALDPKYDAFFASFPRVAFKTCPQAQVVANEAPFYPAAAAQGLGLAHRRTMDSFVVTSAGVAIADKNLYGTPEQRNATLEQVYANARNLTDEEIAVPANGGAAVAKRWGVEPLPEWIRLGHD
;
A
#
# COMPACT_ATOMS: atom_id res chain seq x y z
N HIS A 1 0.13 17.59 12.46
CA HIS A 1 1.51 17.49 11.91
C HIS A 1 2.24 18.81 11.63
N ARG A 2 1.58 19.96 11.38
CA ARG A 2 2.24 21.22 10.96
C ARG A 2 3.08 21.07 9.68
N LEU A 3 2.69 20.15 8.81
CA LEU A 3 3.32 19.91 7.52
C LEU A 3 2.59 20.72 6.45
N PRO A 4 3.30 21.23 5.43
CA PRO A 4 2.64 21.86 4.30
C PRO A 4 1.76 20.89 3.52
N GLY A 5 0.82 21.44 2.75
CA GLY A 5 0.02 20.65 1.82
C GLY A 5 0.89 19.92 0.79
N GLY A 6 0.59 18.64 0.57
CA GLY A 6 1.32 17.76 -0.35
C GLY A 6 0.92 16.31 -0.16
N LYS A 7 1.74 15.41 -0.70
CA LYS A 7 1.68 13.96 -0.47
C LYS A 7 3.05 13.46 -0.01
N ALA A 8 3.22 12.14 0.09
CA ALA A 8 4.45 11.44 0.47
C ALA A 8 4.70 11.28 1.98
N LEU A 9 3.64 11.19 2.78
CA LEU A 9 3.75 10.84 4.20
C LEU A 9 2.88 9.62 4.51
N PHE A 10 3.18 8.95 5.62
CA PHE A 10 2.42 7.78 6.05
C PHE A 10 1.14 8.12 6.81
N TYR A 11 0.86 9.40 7.07
CA TYR A 11 -0.31 9.82 7.86
C TYR A 11 -1.65 9.49 7.20
N GLY A 12 -2.71 9.48 7.99
CA GLY A 12 -4.04 9.06 7.55
C GLY A 12 -4.55 9.90 6.37
N GLU A 13 -4.28 11.20 6.37
CA GLU A 13 -4.69 12.14 5.32
C GLU A 13 -3.99 11.89 3.97
N ASP A 14 -2.84 11.22 3.99
CA ASP A 14 -2.09 10.84 2.78
C ASP A 14 -2.44 9.45 2.27
N THR A 15 -2.76 8.53 3.19
CA THR A 15 -2.85 7.10 2.90
C THR A 15 -4.27 6.54 2.88
N ASN A 16 -5.24 7.21 3.53
CA ASN A 16 -6.64 6.83 3.52
C ASN A 16 -7.37 7.51 2.36
N LEU A 17 -7.54 6.77 1.26
CA LEU A 17 -8.12 7.29 0.02
C LEU A 17 -9.61 6.94 -0.09
N PRO A 18 -10.45 7.85 -0.62
CA PRO A 18 -11.82 7.51 -0.95
C PRO A 18 -11.84 6.48 -2.09
N PHE A 19 -12.63 5.41 -1.91
CA PHE A 19 -12.82 4.39 -2.94
C PHE A 19 -14.29 3.96 -2.99
N ALA A 20 -14.87 3.98 -4.18
CA ALA A 20 -16.25 3.60 -4.41
C ALA A 20 -16.34 2.61 -5.57
N VAL A 21 -17.16 1.58 -5.39
CA VAL A 21 -17.38 0.53 -6.39
C VAL A 21 -18.87 0.37 -6.68
N ARG A 22 -19.19 0.05 -7.93
CA ARG A 22 -20.54 -0.29 -8.39
C ARG A 22 -20.41 -1.44 -9.38
N GLY A 23 -21.24 -2.47 -9.21
CA GLY A 23 -21.28 -3.59 -10.13
C GLY A 23 -22.34 -4.62 -9.78
N PRO A 24 -22.47 -5.69 -10.58
CA PRO A 24 -23.40 -6.79 -10.29
C PRO A 24 -23.14 -7.43 -8.93
N GLY A 25 -24.20 -7.59 -8.12
CA GLY A 25 -24.13 -8.18 -6.79
C GLY A 25 -23.46 -7.30 -5.72
N VAL A 26 -23.00 -6.10 -6.05
CA VAL A 26 -22.50 -5.13 -5.06
C VAL A 26 -23.70 -4.36 -4.49
N PRO A 27 -23.92 -4.40 -3.16
CA PRO A 27 -25.06 -3.73 -2.54
C PRO A 27 -24.96 -2.20 -2.68
N LYS A 28 -26.11 -1.56 -2.89
CA LYS A 28 -26.19 -0.10 -3.03
C LYS A 28 -26.15 0.58 -1.68
N ASN A 29 -25.47 1.72 -1.60
CA ASN A 29 -25.46 2.59 -0.42
C ASN A 29 -25.01 1.89 0.87
N ILE A 30 -24.03 1.00 0.77
CA ILE A 30 -23.38 0.36 1.92
C ILE A 30 -21.94 0.84 2.01
N THR A 31 -21.51 1.20 3.22
CA THR A 31 -20.13 1.53 3.54
C THR A 31 -19.46 0.31 4.15
N SER A 32 -18.28 -0.05 3.63
CA SER A 32 -17.44 -1.11 4.19
C SER A 32 -16.39 -0.51 5.13
N THR A 33 -16.12 -1.20 6.23
CA THR A 33 -14.97 -0.93 7.13
C THR A 33 -13.84 -1.94 6.92
N ILE A 34 -14.00 -2.88 5.98
CA ILE A 34 -12.99 -3.88 5.66
C ILE A 34 -11.78 -3.18 5.01
N PRO A 35 -10.58 -3.29 5.58
CA PRO A 35 -9.40 -2.67 4.99
C PRO A 35 -9.11 -3.19 3.58
N GLY A 36 -8.59 -2.31 2.72
CA GLY A 36 -8.14 -2.65 1.38
C GLY A 36 -6.97 -1.79 0.96
N VAL A 37 -6.13 -2.31 0.07
CA VAL A 37 -4.96 -1.58 -0.47
C VAL A 37 -4.98 -1.61 -1.99
N HIS A 38 -4.31 -0.65 -2.62
CA HIS A 38 -4.35 -0.49 -4.08
C HIS A 38 -3.84 -1.71 -4.85
N VAL A 39 -2.91 -2.49 -4.27
CA VAL A 39 -2.39 -3.73 -4.88
C VAL A 39 -3.45 -4.83 -4.99
N ASP A 40 -4.58 -4.70 -4.30
CA ASP A 40 -5.70 -5.64 -4.38
C ASP A 40 -6.52 -5.48 -5.67
N LEU A 41 -6.41 -4.33 -6.34
CA LEU A 41 -7.23 -4.01 -7.50
C LEU A 41 -6.90 -4.92 -8.70
N ALA A 42 -5.62 -5.15 -8.97
CA ALA A 42 -5.20 -6.02 -10.08
C ALA A 42 -5.78 -7.44 -9.98
N PRO A 43 -5.57 -8.22 -8.89
CA PRO A 43 -6.19 -9.53 -8.75
C PRO A 43 -7.73 -9.47 -8.70
N THR A 44 -8.32 -8.39 -8.19
CA THR A 44 -9.78 -8.23 -8.22
C THR A 44 -10.33 -8.10 -9.64
N PHE A 45 -9.64 -7.36 -10.52
CA PHE A 45 -10.06 -7.23 -11.92
C PHE A 45 -9.84 -8.52 -12.72
N LEU A 46 -8.79 -9.28 -12.42
CA LEU A 46 -8.58 -10.62 -13.02
C LEU A 46 -9.70 -11.60 -12.61
N ASP A 47 -10.12 -11.55 -11.34
CA ASP A 47 -11.26 -12.33 -10.82
C ASP A 47 -12.58 -11.91 -11.49
N ILE A 48 -12.84 -10.60 -11.63
CA ILE A 48 -14.01 -10.08 -12.35
C ILE A 48 -14.01 -10.53 -13.82
N ALA A 49 -12.85 -10.61 -14.47
CA ALA A 49 -12.70 -11.10 -15.83
C ALA A 49 -12.93 -12.62 -15.97
N GLY A 50 -13.05 -13.35 -14.85
CA GLY A 50 -13.25 -14.80 -14.84
C GLY A 50 -12.01 -15.59 -15.28
N LEU A 51 -10.83 -14.98 -15.18
CA LEU A 51 -9.58 -15.66 -15.55
C LEU A 51 -9.21 -16.71 -14.49
N PRO A 52 -8.84 -17.94 -14.88
CA PRO A 52 -8.33 -18.94 -13.95
C PRO A 52 -7.13 -18.40 -13.18
N GLN A 53 -7.08 -18.63 -11.86
CA GLN A 53 -5.96 -18.18 -11.01
C GLN A 53 -4.59 -18.69 -11.48
N ALA A 54 -4.55 -19.85 -12.14
CA ALA A 54 -3.32 -20.40 -12.71
C ALA A 54 -2.70 -19.50 -13.80
N ASP A 55 -3.50 -18.62 -14.41
CA ASP A 55 -3.08 -17.69 -15.45
C ASP A 55 -2.75 -16.30 -14.87
N TRP A 56 -2.93 -16.09 -13.57
CA TRP A 56 -2.62 -14.81 -12.93
C TRP A 56 -1.09 -14.64 -12.83
N PRO A 57 -0.57 -13.40 -12.92
CA PRO A 57 0.84 -13.16 -12.65
C PRO A 57 1.22 -13.69 -11.25
N PRO A 58 2.30 -14.48 -11.12
CA PRO A 58 2.63 -15.16 -9.87
C PRO A 58 3.11 -14.21 -8.77
N PHE A 59 3.42 -12.96 -9.13
CA PHE A 59 4.02 -11.95 -8.25
C PHE A 59 3.02 -10.95 -7.66
N LEU A 60 1.73 -11.27 -7.66
CA LEU A 60 0.73 -10.38 -7.07
C LEU A 60 0.78 -10.44 -5.54
N ASP A 61 1.16 -9.32 -4.92
CA ASP A 61 1.14 -9.14 -3.47
C ASP A 61 -0.29 -8.95 -2.92
N GLY A 62 -1.21 -8.50 -3.78
CA GLY A 62 -2.62 -8.41 -3.48
C GLY A 62 -3.37 -9.72 -3.71
N GLN A 63 -4.66 -9.72 -3.36
CA GLN A 63 -5.63 -10.76 -3.66
C GLN A 63 -6.97 -10.10 -3.99
N SER A 64 -7.83 -10.81 -4.72
CA SER A 64 -9.16 -10.31 -5.06
C SER A 64 -9.94 -9.93 -3.80
N ILE A 65 -10.61 -8.78 -3.88
CA ILE A 65 -11.58 -8.31 -2.90
C ILE A 65 -13.02 -8.31 -3.42
N LEU A 66 -13.27 -9.01 -4.54
CA LEU A 66 -14.60 -9.08 -5.14
C LEU A 66 -15.65 -9.66 -4.18
N ALA A 67 -15.25 -10.66 -3.38
CA ALA A 67 -16.12 -11.26 -2.36
C ALA A 67 -16.53 -10.22 -1.30
N GLN A 68 -15.57 -9.42 -0.83
CA GLN A 68 -15.80 -8.34 0.12
C GLN A 68 -16.64 -7.20 -0.50
N TRP A 69 -16.51 -6.93 -1.81
CA TRP A 69 -17.38 -5.96 -2.47
C TRP A 69 -18.84 -6.44 -2.54
N LYS A 70 -19.07 -7.74 -2.69
CA LYS A 70 -20.41 -8.35 -2.68
C LYS A 70 -20.97 -8.52 -1.27
N ASN A 71 -20.10 -8.68 -0.27
CA ASN A 71 -20.46 -8.80 1.14
C ASN A 71 -19.63 -7.83 2.02
N PRO A 72 -19.89 -6.51 1.93
CA PRO A 72 -19.06 -5.47 2.55
C PRO A 72 -19.15 -5.40 4.08
N THR A 73 -20.09 -6.12 4.69
CA THR A 73 -20.25 -6.22 6.15
C THR A 73 -19.95 -7.63 6.66
N GLY A 74 -19.43 -8.50 5.79
CA GLY A 74 -19.09 -9.88 6.14
C GLY A 74 -17.82 -9.96 6.98
N ASP A 75 -17.81 -10.92 7.90
CA ASP A 75 -16.58 -11.39 8.54
C ASP A 75 -15.77 -12.23 7.53
N THR A 76 -14.46 -12.00 7.42
CA THR A 76 -13.59 -12.78 6.52
C THR A 76 -13.02 -14.05 7.16
N GLY A 77 -13.44 -14.39 8.38
CA GLY A 77 -13.20 -15.69 9.00
C GLY A 77 -12.14 -15.70 10.12
N PRO A 78 -11.91 -16.86 10.75
CA PRO A 78 -11.12 -17.00 11.97
C PRO A 78 -9.59 -16.95 11.72
N GLY A 79 -8.89 -16.16 12.52
CA GLY A 79 -7.43 -15.89 12.44
C GLY A 79 -7.09 -14.42 12.73
N ALA A 80 -8.08 -13.57 12.45
CA ALA A 80 -8.21 -12.18 12.82
C ALA A 80 -8.15 -11.95 14.34
N GLY A 81 -7.33 -11.01 14.79
CA GLY A 81 -7.59 -10.33 16.06
C GLY A 81 -8.78 -9.40 15.85
N ASP A 82 -10.01 -9.92 15.87
CA ASP A 82 -11.27 -9.21 15.62
C ASP A 82 -11.39 -8.44 14.28
N GLY A 83 -10.39 -8.45 13.41
CA GLY A 83 -10.45 -7.90 12.07
C GLY A 83 -9.66 -8.78 11.11
N ASN A 84 -10.31 -9.13 10.00
CA ASN A 84 -9.89 -9.75 8.75
C ASN A 84 -8.38 -10.03 8.49
N SER A 85 -8.09 -10.86 7.48
CA SER A 85 -6.74 -11.06 6.89
C SER A 85 -6.08 -9.80 6.28
N LYS A 86 -6.51 -8.61 6.72
CA LYS A 86 -6.13 -7.28 6.26
C LYS A 86 -5.99 -6.26 7.40
N GLU A 87 -5.86 -6.71 8.65
CA GLU A 87 -5.54 -5.79 9.75
C GLU A 87 -4.20 -5.08 9.47
N THR A 88 -3.25 -5.75 8.83
CA THR A 88 -1.91 -5.22 8.61
C THR A 88 -1.79 -4.57 7.23
N LEU A 89 -1.52 -3.26 7.20
CA LEU A 89 -1.25 -2.50 5.98
C LEU A 89 0.20 -2.00 5.98
N ALA A 90 0.89 -2.19 4.86
CA ALA A 90 2.22 -1.63 4.64
C ALA A 90 2.10 -0.30 3.88
N VAL A 91 2.84 0.71 4.31
CA VAL A 91 3.01 1.98 3.59
C VAL A 91 4.50 2.29 3.48
N GLU A 92 4.94 2.70 2.30
CA GLU A 92 6.34 2.95 2.01
C GLU A 92 6.53 4.16 1.10
N PHE A 93 7.67 4.82 1.27
CA PHE A 93 8.10 5.91 0.41
C PHE A 93 9.62 5.97 0.36
N TRP A 94 10.17 6.38 -0.78
CA TRP A 94 11.59 6.62 -0.97
C TRP A 94 11.85 7.99 -1.58
N GLY A 95 12.97 8.57 -1.18
CA GLY A 95 13.48 9.78 -1.79
C GLY A 95 12.93 11.07 -1.22
N SER A 96 12.98 12.10 -2.06
CA SER A 96 12.59 13.45 -1.68
C SER A 96 11.13 13.72 -1.95
N ASN A 97 10.50 14.47 -1.05
CA ASN A 97 9.21 15.06 -1.28
C ASN A 97 9.34 16.53 -1.66
N THR A 98 8.55 16.96 -2.64
CA THR A 98 8.37 18.36 -3.01
C THR A 98 7.00 18.82 -2.57
N VAL A 99 6.95 20.00 -1.99
CA VAL A 99 5.74 20.62 -1.48
C VAL A 99 5.13 21.51 -2.56
N GLU A 100 3.84 21.34 -2.82
CA GLU A 100 3.10 22.17 -3.78
C GLU A 100 2.50 23.44 -3.13
N ALA A 101 2.61 23.56 -1.80
CA ALA A 101 2.18 24.74 -1.08
C ALA A 101 3.08 25.96 -1.39
N PRO A 102 2.50 27.17 -1.58
CA PRO A 102 3.27 28.39 -1.87
C PRO A 102 4.38 28.72 -0.87
N ASN A 103 4.24 28.27 0.39
CA ASN A 103 5.20 28.47 1.46
C ASN A 103 6.13 27.26 1.70
N GLY A 104 6.19 26.30 0.77
CA GLY A 104 6.98 25.06 0.95
C GLY A 104 8.46 25.30 1.24
N GLY A 105 9.07 26.31 0.59
CA GLY A 105 10.47 26.68 0.85
C GLY A 105 10.72 27.20 2.27
N GLU A 106 9.79 27.96 2.84
CA GLU A 106 9.87 28.46 4.23
C GLU A 106 9.77 27.32 5.25
N LEU A 107 9.08 26.24 4.87
CA LEU A 107 8.90 25.04 5.69
C LEU A 107 10.00 23.99 5.49
N GLY A 108 11.02 24.30 4.67
CA GLY A 108 12.20 23.45 4.47
C GLY A 108 12.10 22.45 3.33
N ALA A 109 11.20 22.64 2.36
CA ALA A 109 11.20 21.86 1.13
C ALA A 109 12.44 22.19 0.26
N PRO A 110 13.01 21.20 -0.48
CA PRO A 110 12.58 19.81 -0.56
C PRO A 110 12.99 18.99 0.67
N PHE A 111 12.13 18.06 1.09
CA PHE A 111 12.44 17.15 2.19
C PHE A 111 13.20 15.94 1.64
N THR A 112 14.53 15.94 1.80
CA THR A 112 15.42 14.95 1.14
C THR A 112 15.59 13.63 1.88
N ASN A 113 15.29 13.59 3.17
CA ASN A 113 15.38 12.39 4.01
C ASN A 113 13.99 11.80 4.32
N ASN A 114 13.10 11.80 3.33
CA ASN A 114 11.69 11.42 3.50
C ASN A 114 11.43 9.92 3.25
N THR A 115 12.47 9.09 3.24
CA THR A 115 12.33 7.63 3.06
C THR A 115 11.86 6.98 4.35
N PHE A 116 10.81 6.15 4.28
CA PHE A 116 10.27 5.43 5.44
C PHE A 116 9.63 4.09 5.06
N LYS A 117 9.47 3.26 6.08
CA LYS A 117 8.63 2.06 6.06
C LYS A 117 7.67 2.12 7.25
N THR A 118 6.40 1.87 7.00
CA THR A 118 5.34 1.95 7.99
C THR A 118 4.49 0.70 7.97
N VAL A 119 4.11 0.24 9.17
CA VAL A 119 3.04 -0.73 9.35
C VAL A 119 1.87 -0.07 10.07
N ARG A 120 0.67 -0.25 9.53
CA ARG A 120 -0.59 0.11 10.16
C ARG A 120 -1.32 -1.17 10.55
N ILE A 121 -1.83 -1.21 11.78
CA ILE A 121 -2.76 -2.24 12.24
C ILE A 121 -4.14 -1.60 12.34
N LEU A 122 -5.14 -2.22 11.71
CA LEU A 122 -6.53 -1.83 11.74
C LEU A 122 -7.35 -2.97 12.35
N GLY A 123 -7.89 -2.72 13.53
CA GLY A 123 -8.78 -3.65 14.22
C GLY A 123 -9.86 -2.89 14.99
N ASP A 124 -10.99 -3.56 15.23
CA ASP A 124 -12.16 -2.97 15.90
C ASP A 124 -11.85 -2.51 17.32
N ARG A 125 -10.88 -3.15 17.99
CA ARG A 125 -10.46 -2.83 19.37
C ARG A 125 -9.17 -2.03 19.46
N GLN A 126 -8.26 -2.21 18.51
CA GLN A 126 -6.93 -1.64 18.56
C GLN A 126 -6.47 -1.30 17.13
N SER A 127 -6.10 -0.05 16.92
CA SER A 127 -5.49 0.39 15.67
C SER A 127 -4.24 1.21 15.97
N TRP A 128 -3.16 0.90 15.25
CA TRP A 128 -1.83 1.42 15.54
C TRP A 128 -1.12 1.81 14.25
N LEU A 129 -0.27 2.83 14.34
CA LEU A 129 0.70 3.18 13.29
C LEU A 129 2.10 3.11 13.87
N TYR A 130 3.00 2.36 13.22
CA TYR A 130 4.42 2.40 13.52
C TYR A 130 5.25 2.64 12.26
N SER A 131 6.04 3.70 12.26
CA SER A 131 6.87 4.13 11.13
C SER A 131 8.33 4.22 11.53
N VAL A 132 9.23 3.81 10.64
CA VAL A 132 10.68 3.98 10.76
C VAL A 132 11.20 4.75 9.56
N TRP A 133 11.87 5.87 9.83
CA TRP A 133 12.53 6.71 8.85
C TRP A 133 13.93 6.22 8.52
N CYS A 134 14.43 6.56 7.33
CA CYS A 134 15.81 6.30 6.94
C CYS A 134 16.87 6.96 7.82
N THR A 135 16.47 7.95 8.63
CA THR A 135 17.32 8.61 9.62
C THR A 135 17.48 7.82 10.93
N GLY A 136 16.80 6.68 11.06
CA GLY A 136 16.76 5.88 12.30
C GLY A 136 15.77 6.39 13.34
N LYS A 137 15.07 7.50 13.07
CA LYS A 137 13.94 7.95 13.88
C LYS A 137 12.73 7.06 13.63
N ALA A 138 11.86 6.94 14.63
CA ALA A 138 10.62 6.21 14.53
C ALA A 138 9.46 7.00 15.13
N GLU A 139 8.25 6.62 14.75
CA GLU A 139 7.01 7.20 15.25
C GLU A 139 6.00 6.09 15.55
N LEU A 140 5.25 6.25 16.64
CA LEU A 140 4.22 5.33 17.09
C LEU A 140 2.97 6.12 17.47
N TYR A 141 1.81 5.74 16.95
CA TYR A 141 0.53 6.38 17.26
C TYR A 141 -0.55 5.34 17.54
N ASP A 142 -1.35 5.58 18.57
CA ASP A 142 -2.65 4.92 18.78
C ASP A 142 -3.67 5.66 17.91
N THR A 143 -4.07 5.08 16.78
CA THR A 143 -4.94 5.81 15.82
C THR A 143 -6.41 5.80 16.23
N VAL A 144 -6.77 5.07 17.28
CA VAL A 144 -8.10 5.14 17.90
C VAL A 144 -8.15 6.30 18.90
N ALA A 145 -7.16 6.38 19.79
CA ALA A 145 -7.09 7.43 20.80
C ALA A 145 -6.62 8.79 20.24
N ASP A 146 -5.84 8.76 19.16
CA ASP A 146 -5.30 9.92 18.45
C ASP A 146 -5.54 9.81 16.94
N PRO A 147 -6.79 10.04 16.47
CA PRO A 147 -7.15 9.91 15.05
C PRO A 147 -6.42 10.89 14.11
N TYR A 148 -5.80 11.93 14.68
CA TYR A 148 -5.02 12.93 13.97
C TYR A 148 -3.51 12.69 14.09
N GLU A 149 -3.08 11.59 14.71
CA GLU A 149 -1.69 11.13 14.76
C GLU A 149 -0.73 12.23 15.27
N LEU A 150 -1.13 13.00 16.28
CA LEU A 150 -0.40 14.18 16.79
C LEU A 150 0.56 13.88 17.96
N VAL A 151 0.34 12.79 18.69
CA VAL A 151 1.07 12.46 19.92
C VAL A 151 1.92 11.22 19.69
N ASN A 152 3.19 11.43 19.34
CA ASN A 152 4.13 10.32 19.18
C ASN A 152 4.40 9.62 20.52
N LEU A 153 4.23 8.30 20.52
CA LEU A 153 4.34 7.40 21.67
C LEU A 153 5.64 6.59 21.69
N VAL A 154 6.51 6.76 20.69
CA VAL A 154 7.76 6.00 20.56
C VAL A 154 8.65 6.16 21.81
N GLY A 155 9.27 5.08 22.26
CA GLY A 155 10.21 5.09 23.38
C GLY A 155 9.58 5.25 24.77
N ARG A 156 8.24 5.33 24.89
CA ARG A 156 7.57 5.33 26.19
C ARG A 156 7.59 3.93 26.80
N PRO A 157 7.99 3.76 28.08
CA PRO A 157 8.11 2.43 28.70
C PRO A 157 6.84 1.58 28.63
N GLU A 158 5.67 2.20 28.78
CA GLU A 158 4.36 1.54 28.70
C GLU A 158 4.03 0.97 27.31
N HIS A 159 4.72 1.42 26.26
CA HIS A 159 4.53 0.95 24.88
C HIS A 159 5.71 0.11 24.36
N ALA A 160 6.72 -0.18 25.20
CA ALA A 160 7.93 -0.88 24.76
C ALA A 160 7.65 -2.26 24.17
N ALA A 161 6.77 -3.04 24.80
CA ALA A 161 6.39 -4.36 24.30
C ALA A 161 5.71 -4.27 22.92
N LEU A 162 4.74 -3.36 22.77
CA LEU A 162 4.04 -3.10 21.50
C LEU A 162 5.02 -2.68 20.40
N GLU A 163 5.94 -1.76 20.70
CA GLU A 163 6.93 -1.27 19.74
C GLU A 163 7.81 -2.41 19.20
N GLN A 164 8.17 -3.39 20.04
CA GLN A 164 8.92 -4.57 19.60
C GLN A 164 8.11 -5.45 18.63
N ARG A 165 6.82 -5.65 18.87
CA ARG A 165 5.94 -6.43 17.98
C ARG A 165 5.77 -5.73 16.63
N LEU A 166 5.49 -4.44 16.65
CA LEU A 166 5.31 -3.65 15.43
C LEU A 166 6.63 -3.52 14.65
N ASN A 167 7.78 -3.46 15.34
CA ASN A 167 9.08 -3.54 14.68
C ASN A 167 9.32 -4.90 14.01
N ALA A 168 9.02 -6.01 14.69
CA ALA A 168 9.16 -7.33 14.11
C ALA A 168 8.23 -7.51 12.89
N LEU A 169 6.98 -7.04 12.99
CA LEU A 169 6.04 -7.06 11.89
C LEU A 169 6.50 -6.17 10.72
N LEU A 170 7.09 -5.01 11.00
CA LEU A 170 7.66 -4.12 9.98
C LEU A 170 8.86 -4.75 9.26
N LEU A 171 9.66 -5.58 9.94
CA LEU A 171 10.71 -6.36 9.26
C LEU A 171 10.14 -7.34 8.22
N VAL A 172 8.93 -7.87 8.45
CA VAL A 172 8.23 -8.73 7.51
C VAL A 172 7.64 -7.91 6.38
N THR A 173 6.79 -6.93 6.70
CA THR A 173 5.99 -6.19 5.73
C THR A 173 6.84 -5.33 4.79
N LYS A 174 8.00 -4.83 5.21
CA LYS A 174 8.88 -4.04 4.33
C LYS A 174 9.48 -4.83 3.16
N SER A 175 9.48 -6.16 3.26
CA SER A 175 10.08 -7.09 2.31
C SER A 175 9.19 -8.29 1.98
N CYS A 176 7.91 -8.18 2.27
CA CYS A 176 6.95 -9.23 1.99
C CYS A 176 6.84 -9.45 0.46
N ALA A 177 6.34 -10.62 0.09
CA ALA A 177 5.91 -10.92 -1.26
C ALA A 177 4.68 -11.82 -1.19
N GLU A 178 3.77 -11.66 -2.15
CA GLU A 178 2.62 -12.54 -2.38
C GLU A 178 1.81 -12.73 -1.09
N GLY A 179 1.54 -13.98 -0.70
CA GLY A 179 0.75 -14.32 0.48
C GLY A 179 1.29 -13.73 1.79
N THR A 180 2.60 -13.53 1.91
CA THR A 180 3.21 -12.97 3.13
C THR A 180 2.86 -11.48 3.31
N CYS A 181 2.55 -10.76 2.23
CA CYS A 181 2.06 -9.38 2.34
C CYS A 181 0.64 -9.30 2.89
N ARG A 182 -0.12 -10.40 2.83
CA ARG A 182 -1.51 -10.47 3.28
C ARG A 182 -1.64 -11.14 4.65
N ASP A 183 -0.80 -12.14 4.91
CA ASP A 183 -0.68 -12.77 6.22
C ASP A 183 0.76 -12.65 6.73
N PRO A 184 1.21 -11.44 7.12
CA PRO A 184 2.55 -11.23 7.64
C PRO A 184 2.74 -11.86 9.02
N TRP A 185 1.68 -12.31 9.69
CA TRP A 185 1.81 -13.01 10.98
C TRP A 185 2.20 -14.48 10.80
N SER A 186 1.85 -15.10 9.66
CA SER A 186 2.17 -16.49 9.33
C SER A 186 3.65 -16.88 9.50
N VAL A 187 4.57 -15.91 9.46
CA VAL A 187 6.02 -16.16 9.58
C VAL A 187 6.53 -16.18 11.04
N PHE A 188 5.68 -15.89 12.02
CA PHE A 188 6.07 -15.92 13.43
C PHE A 188 5.69 -17.26 14.08
N ASN A 189 6.73 -17.94 14.57
CA ASN A 189 6.60 -19.12 15.42
C ASN A 189 7.57 -18.96 16.59
N ALA A 190 7.04 -18.86 17.81
CA ALA A 190 7.85 -18.60 19.00
C ALA A 190 8.84 -19.74 19.34
N ALA A 191 8.62 -20.95 18.79
CA ALA A 191 9.55 -22.06 18.91
C ALA A 191 10.79 -21.94 17.99
N GLN A 192 10.78 -21.00 17.03
CA GLN A 192 11.85 -20.79 16.06
C GLN A 192 12.55 -19.45 16.31
N PRO A 193 13.85 -19.42 16.66
CA PRO A 193 14.60 -18.17 16.80
C PRO A 193 14.64 -17.37 15.49
N TYR A 194 14.81 -16.04 15.59
CA TYR A 194 14.94 -15.10 14.46
C TYR A 194 15.94 -15.54 13.36
N ASN A 195 16.94 -16.36 13.70
CA ASN A 195 17.99 -16.83 12.77
C ASN A 195 17.73 -18.18 12.09
N VAL A 196 16.57 -18.83 12.28
CA VAL A 196 16.29 -20.16 11.70
C VAL A 196 15.40 -20.02 10.47
N THR A 197 15.93 -20.41 9.30
CA THR A 197 15.33 -20.17 7.98
C THR A 197 14.33 -21.22 7.51
N THR A 198 14.12 -22.33 8.24
CA THR A 198 13.00 -23.30 8.13
C THR A 198 13.41 -24.60 8.81
N ASP A 199 12.60 -25.08 9.75
CA ASP A 199 12.55 -26.51 10.07
C ASP A 199 11.25 -27.06 9.47
N PRO A 200 11.29 -27.92 8.43
CA PRO A 200 10.10 -28.55 7.86
C PRO A 200 9.38 -29.52 8.83
N THR A 201 9.85 -29.65 10.06
CA THR A 201 9.24 -30.42 11.16
C THR A 201 8.80 -29.56 12.35
N ALA A 202 8.75 -28.22 12.19
CA ALA A 202 8.49 -27.29 13.30
C ALA A 202 7.21 -27.62 14.10
N PRO A 203 7.26 -27.62 15.46
CA PRO A 203 6.25 -28.26 16.31
C PRO A 203 4.99 -27.39 16.53
N ALA A 204 3.88 -28.10 16.81
CA ALA A 204 2.55 -27.71 17.34
C ALA A 204 1.97 -26.32 17.03
N GLU A 205 0.74 -26.30 16.52
CA GLU A 205 -0.21 -25.15 16.44
C GLU A 205 -0.19 -24.20 17.67
N ALA A 206 0.24 -24.67 18.85
CA ALA A 206 0.24 -23.94 20.12
C ALA A 206 1.15 -22.70 20.18
N ASP A 207 2.20 -22.61 19.34
CA ASP A 207 3.17 -21.48 19.34
C ASP A 207 3.10 -20.60 18.08
N LYS A 208 2.05 -20.79 17.26
CA LYS A 208 1.73 -19.91 16.14
C LYS A 208 1.17 -18.59 16.64
N ILE A 209 1.69 -17.48 16.12
CA ILE A 209 1.18 -16.12 16.40
C ILE A 209 0.52 -15.62 15.12
N SER A 210 -0.78 -15.31 15.17
CA SER A 210 -1.58 -14.99 13.97
C SER A 210 -2.12 -13.56 13.93
N ASN A 211 -1.96 -12.78 15.01
CA ASN A 211 -2.38 -11.39 15.06
C ASN A 211 -1.68 -10.64 16.22
N LEU A 212 -1.84 -9.32 16.25
CA LEU A 212 -1.25 -8.47 17.28
C LEU A 212 -1.73 -8.83 18.68
N ALA A 213 -3.01 -9.16 18.86
CA ALA A 213 -3.59 -9.46 20.17
C ALA A 213 -2.92 -10.68 20.82
N GLN A 214 -2.64 -11.73 20.04
CA GLN A 214 -1.86 -12.88 20.49
C GLN A 214 -0.39 -12.50 20.74
N ALA A 215 0.21 -11.70 19.86
CA ALA A 215 1.60 -11.27 19.98
C ALA A 215 1.88 -10.47 21.27
N LEU A 216 0.87 -9.76 21.79
CA LEU A 216 0.95 -8.97 23.02
C LEU A 216 0.93 -9.81 24.32
N ASP A 217 0.75 -11.13 24.25
CA ASP A 217 0.92 -11.99 25.41
C ASP A 217 2.37 -11.86 25.96
N PRO A 218 2.57 -11.53 27.26
CA PRO A 218 3.89 -11.39 27.86
C PRO A 218 4.80 -12.60 27.68
N LYS A 219 4.26 -13.81 27.48
CA LYS A 219 5.09 -15.00 27.20
C LYS A 219 5.96 -14.86 25.94
N TYR A 220 5.57 -13.98 25.02
CA TYR A 220 6.32 -13.70 23.79
C TYR A 220 7.27 -12.50 23.90
N ASP A 221 7.42 -11.86 25.07
CA ASP A 221 8.27 -10.67 25.24
C ASP A 221 9.72 -10.93 24.85
N ALA A 222 10.31 -12.01 25.36
CA ALA A 222 11.69 -12.36 25.03
C ALA A 222 11.88 -12.66 23.54
N PHE A 223 10.86 -13.26 22.90
CA PHE A 223 10.89 -13.57 21.47
C PHE A 223 10.91 -12.29 20.63
N PHE A 224 9.96 -11.36 20.82
CA PHE A 224 9.91 -10.12 20.05
C PHE A 224 11.06 -9.16 20.39
N ALA A 225 11.56 -9.16 21.63
CA ALA A 225 12.75 -8.41 22.00
C ALA A 225 14.04 -8.88 21.30
N SER A 226 14.07 -10.10 20.76
CA SER A 226 15.24 -10.65 20.05
C SER A 226 15.40 -10.13 18.62
N PHE A 227 14.35 -9.53 18.04
CA PHE A 227 14.37 -9.05 16.67
C PHE A 227 15.23 -7.79 16.55
N PRO A 228 16.07 -7.66 15.51
CA PRO A 228 16.77 -6.43 15.28
C PRO A 228 15.80 -5.31 14.89
N ARG A 229 16.23 -4.06 15.03
CA ARG A 229 15.42 -2.93 14.57
C ARG A 229 15.46 -2.80 13.05
N VAL A 230 14.34 -2.40 12.46
CA VAL A 230 14.30 -1.93 11.06
C VAL A 230 15.26 -0.75 10.94
N ALA A 231 16.10 -0.78 9.91
CA ALA A 231 17.13 0.22 9.70
C ALA A 231 17.36 0.47 8.21
N PHE A 232 17.98 1.61 7.93
CA PHE A 232 18.46 1.99 6.61
C PHE A 232 19.91 2.44 6.73
N LYS A 233 20.73 2.24 5.70
CA LYS A 233 22.11 2.79 5.68
C LYS A 233 22.12 4.26 5.26
N THR A 234 21.27 4.62 4.30
CA THR A 234 21.10 5.97 3.75
C THR A 234 19.63 6.23 3.39
N CYS A 235 19.32 7.44 2.91
CA CYS A 235 18.00 7.84 2.41
C CYS A 235 18.00 7.91 0.86
N PRO A 236 17.95 6.76 0.15
CA PRO A 236 18.00 6.72 -1.31
C PRO A 236 16.70 7.24 -1.96
N GLN A 237 16.76 7.59 -3.24
CA GLN A 237 15.60 8.01 -4.05
C GLN A 237 14.75 6.83 -4.57
N ALA A 238 15.14 5.60 -4.26
CA ALA A 238 14.47 4.38 -4.69
C ALA A 238 14.75 3.25 -3.69
N GLN A 239 14.02 2.15 -3.81
CA GLN A 239 14.33 0.94 -3.05
C GLN A 239 15.72 0.41 -3.43
N VAL A 240 16.58 0.27 -2.42
CA VAL A 240 17.88 -0.40 -2.55
C VAL A 240 17.91 -1.52 -1.53
N VAL A 241 17.81 -2.77 -1.99
CA VAL A 241 17.67 -3.94 -1.09
C VAL A 241 18.78 -3.99 -0.04
N ALA A 242 20.04 -3.83 -0.45
CA ALA A 242 21.17 -3.85 0.48
C ALA A 242 21.19 -2.66 1.47
N ASN A 243 20.41 -1.60 1.22
CA ASN A 243 20.26 -0.45 2.11
C ASN A 243 19.29 -0.72 3.25
N GLU A 244 18.35 -1.65 3.07
CA GLU A 244 17.22 -1.90 3.97
C GLU A 244 17.41 -3.12 4.86
N ALA A 245 18.59 -3.73 4.89
CA ALA A 245 18.90 -4.78 5.87
C ALA A 245 18.79 -4.23 7.31
N PRO A 246 18.40 -5.04 8.31
CA PRO A 246 18.19 -6.50 8.28
C PRO A 246 16.81 -6.93 7.75
N PHE A 247 16.63 -8.21 7.41
CA PHE A 247 15.37 -8.76 6.87
C PHE A 247 14.85 -9.91 7.72
N TYR A 248 13.53 -10.06 7.81
CA TYR A 248 12.89 -11.21 8.45
C TYR A 248 11.68 -11.70 7.63
N PRO A 249 11.60 -13.02 7.33
CA PRO A 249 12.68 -13.99 7.42
C PRO A 249 13.90 -13.55 6.61
N ALA A 250 15.10 -14.09 6.89
CA ALA A 250 16.33 -13.67 6.19
C ALA A 250 16.23 -13.83 4.66
N ALA A 251 15.46 -14.84 4.20
CA ALA A 251 15.17 -15.10 2.79
C ALA A 251 14.39 -13.97 2.09
N ALA A 252 13.75 -13.07 2.84
CA ALA A 252 13.00 -11.94 2.27
C ALA A 252 13.93 -10.95 1.54
N ALA A 253 15.25 -10.96 1.82
CA ALA A 253 16.24 -10.21 1.06
C ALA A 253 16.31 -10.61 -0.42
N GLN A 254 15.94 -11.86 -0.74
CA GLN A 254 15.84 -12.39 -2.10
C GLN A 254 14.41 -12.29 -2.66
N GLY A 255 13.45 -11.80 -1.85
CA GLY A 255 12.05 -11.59 -2.21
C GLY A 255 11.82 -10.29 -3.00
N LEU A 256 10.80 -9.51 -2.64
CA LEU A 256 10.47 -8.21 -3.27
C LEU A 256 10.14 -8.30 -4.78
N GLY A 257 9.72 -9.46 -5.26
CA GLY A 257 9.45 -9.68 -6.69
C GLY A 257 10.68 -9.51 -7.57
N LEU A 258 11.91 -9.59 -7.04
CA LEU A 258 13.16 -9.38 -7.77
C LEU A 258 13.27 -10.26 -9.03
N ALA A 259 12.76 -11.49 -8.98
CA ALA A 259 12.72 -12.40 -10.13
C ALA A 259 11.86 -11.87 -11.30
N HIS A 260 10.94 -10.94 -11.02
CA HIS A 260 10.01 -10.34 -11.97
C HIS A 260 10.31 -8.87 -12.27
N ARG A 261 11.23 -8.24 -11.53
CA ARG A 261 11.69 -6.87 -11.79
C ARG A 261 12.73 -6.87 -12.90
N ARG A 262 12.46 -6.09 -13.95
CA ARG A 262 13.49 -5.75 -14.94
C ARG A 262 14.43 -4.70 -14.33
N THR A 263 15.68 -4.66 -14.78
CA THR A 263 16.58 -3.59 -14.33
C THR A 263 16.03 -2.24 -14.80
N MET A 264 16.08 -1.24 -13.92
CA MET A 264 15.67 0.13 -14.24
C MET A 264 16.62 0.80 -15.24
N ASP A 265 17.70 0.13 -15.65
CA ASP A 265 18.69 0.60 -16.63
C ASP A 265 18.06 0.92 -18.00
N SER A 266 16.90 0.32 -18.31
CA SER A 266 16.14 0.61 -19.53
C SER A 266 15.07 1.70 -19.37
N PHE A 267 14.88 2.27 -18.17
CA PHE A 267 13.96 3.39 -17.97
C PHE A 267 14.62 4.67 -18.48
N VAL A 268 14.50 4.91 -19.78
CA VAL A 268 14.86 6.19 -20.37
C VAL A 268 13.76 7.18 -19.97
N VAL A 269 14.09 8.15 -19.11
CA VAL A 269 13.25 9.33 -18.93
C VAL A 269 13.28 10.08 -20.26
N THR A 270 12.32 9.76 -21.13
CA THR A 270 12.12 10.53 -22.35
C THR A 270 11.48 11.84 -21.90
N SER A 271 12.25 12.92 -21.89
CA SER A 271 11.71 14.28 -21.82
C SER A 271 11.01 14.66 -23.15
N ALA A 272 10.44 13.67 -23.86
CA ALA A 272 9.76 13.84 -25.13
C ALA A 272 8.36 14.40 -24.89
N GLY A 273 8.32 15.60 -24.32
CA GLY A 273 7.15 16.44 -24.24
C GLY A 273 7.55 17.85 -24.62
N VAL A 274 6.71 18.53 -25.40
CA VAL A 274 6.77 19.99 -25.48
C VAL A 274 6.45 20.48 -24.07
N ALA A 275 7.44 21.03 -23.36
CA ALA A 275 7.14 21.82 -22.18
C ALA A 275 6.25 22.97 -22.65
N ILE A 276 4.97 22.96 -22.25
CA ILE A 276 4.11 24.11 -22.48
C ILE A 276 4.73 25.24 -21.66
N ALA A 277 5.42 26.17 -22.34
CA ALA A 277 6.08 27.32 -21.74
C ALA A 277 5.08 28.40 -21.27
N ASP A 278 3.81 28.03 -21.12
CA ASP A 278 2.79 28.91 -20.58
C ASP A 278 3.04 29.06 -19.07
N LYS A 279 3.22 30.31 -18.64
CA LYS A 279 3.40 30.66 -17.23
C LYS A 279 2.07 30.75 -16.48
N ASN A 280 0.94 30.60 -17.18
CA ASN A 280 -0.37 30.52 -16.56
C ASN A 280 -0.48 29.18 -15.82
N LEU A 281 -0.67 29.24 -14.51
CA LEU A 281 -0.88 28.07 -13.65
C LEU A 281 -2.02 27.21 -14.22
N TYR A 282 -1.84 25.89 -14.25
CA TYR A 282 -2.83 24.92 -14.73
C TYR A 282 -4.20 25.18 -14.07
N GLY A 283 -5.19 25.56 -14.89
CA GLY A 283 -6.57 25.78 -14.45
C GLY A 283 -6.84 27.16 -13.84
N THR A 284 -7.83 27.89 -14.40
CA THR A 284 -8.37 29.13 -13.79
C THR A 284 -9.14 28.81 -12.49
N PRO A 285 -9.33 29.78 -11.58
CA PRO A 285 -10.19 29.60 -10.41
C PRO A 285 -11.59 29.09 -10.76
N GLU A 286 -12.15 29.51 -11.90
CA GLU A 286 -13.45 29.05 -12.40
C GLU A 286 -13.41 27.57 -12.79
N GLN A 287 -12.32 27.11 -13.40
CA GLN A 287 -12.13 25.70 -13.76
C GLN A 287 -11.96 24.81 -12.51
N ARG A 288 -11.29 25.31 -11.45
CA ARG A 288 -11.12 24.56 -10.19
C ARG A 288 -12.40 24.48 -9.36
N ASN A 289 -13.30 25.43 -9.55
CA ASN A 289 -14.60 25.49 -8.86
C ASN A 289 -15.77 25.13 -9.79
N ALA A 290 -15.51 24.47 -10.91
CA ALA A 290 -16.56 24.03 -11.82
C ALA A 290 -17.45 23.02 -11.11
N THR A 291 -18.76 23.29 -11.11
CA THR A 291 -19.76 22.33 -10.62
C THR A 291 -19.79 21.09 -11.51
N LEU A 292 -20.23 19.96 -10.97
CA LEU A 292 -20.40 18.73 -11.74
C LEU A 292 -21.34 18.95 -12.94
N GLU A 293 -22.35 19.81 -12.80
CA GLU A 293 -23.25 20.21 -13.88
C GLU A 293 -22.52 21.00 -14.99
N GLN A 294 -21.64 21.94 -14.64
CA GLN A 294 -20.80 22.66 -15.61
C GLN A 294 -19.79 21.73 -16.32
N VAL A 295 -19.25 20.75 -15.61
CA VAL A 295 -18.38 19.72 -16.19
C VAL A 295 -19.18 18.90 -17.20
N TYR A 296 -20.37 18.42 -16.83
CA TYR A 296 -21.22 17.63 -17.73
C TYR A 296 -21.79 18.44 -18.91
N ALA A 297 -22.11 19.71 -18.72
CA ALA A 297 -22.58 20.59 -19.80
C ALA A 297 -21.54 20.75 -20.91
N ASN A 298 -20.26 20.63 -20.58
CA ASN A 298 -19.14 20.71 -21.52
C ASN A 298 -18.54 19.33 -21.84
N ALA A 299 -19.03 18.27 -21.19
CA ALA A 299 -18.59 16.91 -21.46
C ALA A 299 -19.17 16.44 -22.80
N ARG A 300 -18.34 15.78 -23.59
CA ARG A 300 -18.79 15.06 -24.78
C ARG A 300 -18.10 13.71 -24.83
N ASN A 301 -18.76 12.75 -25.45
CA ASN A 301 -18.10 11.49 -25.78
C ASN A 301 -16.99 11.76 -26.79
N LEU A 302 -15.82 11.18 -26.55
CA LEU A 302 -14.75 11.13 -27.53
C LEU A 302 -15.08 10.05 -28.57
N THR A 303 -14.79 10.30 -29.85
CA THR A 303 -14.91 9.27 -30.88
C THR A 303 -13.73 8.28 -30.79
N ASP A 304 -13.91 7.10 -31.37
CA ASP A 304 -12.83 6.09 -31.43
C ASP A 304 -11.57 6.63 -32.13
N GLU A 305 -11.74 7.53 -33.11
CA GLU A 305 -10.64 8.22 -33.80
C GLU A 305 -9.90 9.20 -32.90
N GLU A 306 -10.62 9.97 -32.06
CA GLU A 306 -10.03 10.91 -31.10
C GLU A 306 -9.26 10.20 -29.98
N ILE A 307 -9.65 8.97 -29.67
CA ILE A 307 -8.94 8.09 -28.72
C ILE A 307 -7.70 7.46 -29.40
N ALA A 308 -7.81 7.12 -30.68
CA ALA A 308 -6.76 6.39 -31.41
C ALA A 308 -5.61 7.27 -31.93
N VAL A 309 -5.83 8.57 -32.13
CA VAL A 309 -4.82 9.48 -32.68
C VAL A 309 -4.47 10.55 -31.65
N PRO A 310 -3.24 10.58 -31.12
CA PRO A 310 -2.79 11.67 -30.25
C PRO A 310 -2.95 13.01 -30.97
N ALA A 311 -3.42 14.03 -30.25
CA ALA A 311 -3.76 15.36 -30.78
C ALA A 311 -2.65 16.09 -31.59
N ASN A 312 -1.42 15.58 -31.57
CA ASN A 312 -0.26 16.18 -32.25
C ASN A 312 0.09 15.54 -33.60
N GLY A 313 -0.79 14.73 -34.21
CA GLY A 313 -0.56 14.19 -35.56
C GLY A 313 0.60 13.21 -35.68
N GLY A 314 1.00 12.59 -34.56
CA GLY A 314 1.93 11.46 -34.57
C GLY A 314 1.30 10.26 -35.28
N ALA A 315 2.13 9.40 -35.88
CA ALA A 315 1.66 8.18 -36.54
C ALA A 315 0.73 7.40 -35.60
N ALA A 316 -0.43 6.99 -36.11
CA ALA A 316 -1.41 6.20 -35.37
C ALA A 316 -0.70 5.01 -34.70
N VAL A 317 -0.61 5.04 -33.37
CA VAL A 317 -0.10 3.89 -32.63
C VAL A 317 -1.24 2.89 -32.68
N ALA A 318 -1.15 1.94 -33.62
CA ALA A 318 -2.10 0.85 -33.74
C ALA A 318 -2.40 0.28 -32.34
N LYS A 319 -3.69 0.10 -32.02
CA LYS A 319 -4.20 -0.55 -30.80
C LYS A 319 -3.26 -1.66 -30.35
N ARG A 320 -2.36 -1.37 -29.42
CA ARG A 320 -1.48 -2.37 -28.80
C ARG A 320 -1.49 -2.18 -27.29
N TRP A 321 -2.69 -2.32 -26.74
CA TRP A 321 -2.85 -2.84 -25.39
C TRP A 321 -3.34 -4.29 -25.40
N GLY A 322 -3.30 -4.99 -26.54
CA GLY A 322 -3.73 -6.40 -26.62
C GLY A 322 -5.21 -6.63 -26.24
N VAL A 323 -6.00 -5.56 -26.07
CA VAL A 323 -7.42 -5.64 -25.76
C VAL A 323 -8.14 -5.94 -27.07
N GLU A 324 -8.50 -7.20 -27.26
CA GLU A 324 -9.46 -7.59 -28.29
C GLU A 324 -10.78 -6.83 -28.10
N PRO A 325 -11.58 -6.62 -29.16
CA PRO A 325 -12.91 -6.06 -29.00
C PRO A 325 -13.66 -6.82 -27.92
N LEU A 326 -14.20 -6.10 -26.92
CA LEU A 326 -15.01 -6.70 -25.87
C LEU A 326 -16.03 -7.63 -26.53
N PRO A 327 -16.12 -8.91 -26.09
CA PRO A 327 -17.13 -9.83 -26.59
C PRO A 327 -18.52 -9.18 -26.58
N GLU A 328 -19.32 -9.50 -27.59
CA GLU A 328 -20.61 -8.84 -27.84
C GLU A 328 -21.56 -8.88 -26.62
N TRP A 329 -21.43 -9.90 -25.77
CA TRP A 329 -22.18 -10.03 -24.52
C TRP A 329 -21.84 -8.97 -23.45
N ILE A 330 -20.64 -8.37 -23.47
CA ILE A 330 -20.27 -7.25 -22.59
C ILE A 330 -20.84 -5.93 -23.14
N ARG A 331 -20.91 -5.77 -24.47
CA ARG A 331 -21.42 -4.55 -25.12
C ARG A 331 -22.93 -4.41 -25.05
N LEU A 332 -23.65 -5.52 -25.11
CA LEU A 332 -25.12 -5.51 -25.21
C LEU A 332 -25.85 -5.50 -23.88
N GLY A 333 -25.13 -5.53 -22.75
CA GLY A 333 -25.71 -5.33 -21.41
C GLY A 333 -27.06 -6.03 -21.24
N HIS A 334 -27.07 -7.36 -21.34
CA HIS A 334 -28.29 -8.13 -21.10
C HIS A 334 -28.45 -8.40 -19.59
N ASP A 335 -29.71 -8.27 -19.15
CA ASP A 335 -30.28 -8.46 -17.80
C ASP A 335 -29.61 -9.53 -16.92
#